data_AF-A0A800DG61-F1
#
_entry.id   AF-A0A800DG61-F1
#
_cell.length_a   1.000
_cell.length_b   1.000
_cell.length_c   1.000
_cell.angle_alpha   90.00
_cell.angle_beta   90.00
_cell.angle_gamma   90.00
#
_symmetry.space_group_name_H-M   'P 1'
#
loop_
_entity.id
_entity.type
_entity.pdbx_description
1 polymer ?
#
loop_
_entity_poly.entity_id
_entity_poly.type
_entity_poly.pdbx_seq_one_letter_code
_entity_poly.pdbx_strand_id
1 'polypeptide(L)'
;MPNSGVKITRLKRLYPQTAIVLDGRPSAFIVPGGGKDLLRLAERLNKAFLERTGVTLPIVPAGRLVDEDWRVDLRPLGGRNIIAIGNVNNNRLLSVLYGERYVVADSLYPGRGGFVIRTVHAPFADGTNVLVLAGSDLKGMRKAIEVFIEEFLSSENSPSSRPSLVLPRPIVKVKLKRETFRFFPGPSQKRQPQYTTMEWFERNLKKAGFMDEGGRIRSNDRPGENMVSLLRWLSRLGQTYFRTGDERLLPLMKELVRKNLHLLERPPEVKGMEARTAYCVHWWDILEELPIWTDEERLAITNALLLDARQGHERRPFHRQVLEGAAQAMDENHGTFSALHSFNAWLYFHKYYRDLLPESEYWMRCARAVFSAQASTFQILEDAAGYLCYCPIHTMDYALASRDLTYFKRGIARHHAMFVSLVCVNNLGLSTGFGDSPSLVCPEFFEAIAPAAWFHRDPKLYWVVRNFLPKECGLRIFQKSIAFDLTVRPQRPDDWTGVIRFPIYEMPLK
;
A
#
# COMPACT_ATOMS: atom_id res chain seq x y z
N MET A 1 25.49 9.15 11.89
CA MET A 1 24.77 8.72 10.68
C MET A 1 25.18 9.64 9.53
N PRO A 2 25.27 9.14 8.30
CA PRO A 2 25.59 9.99 7.15
C PRO A 2 24.47 11.01 6.93
N ASN A 3 24.82 12.29 6.80
CA ASN A 3 23.91 13.35 6.37
C ASN A 3 24.67 14.25 5.41
N SER A 4 24.32 14.19 4.13
CA SER A 4 25.00 14.94 3.08
C SER A 4 24.58 16.42 3.04
N GLY A 5 23.48 16.80 3.71
CA GLY A 5 22.90 18.14 3.61
C GLY A 5 22.36 18.51 2.22
N VAL A 6 22.46 17.61 1.24
CA VAL A 6 22.10 17.85 -0.17
C VAL A 6 20.60 18.06 -0.31
N LYS A 7 20.18 19.14 -0.99
CA LYS A 7 18.78 19.40 -1.34
C LYS A 7 18.46 18.82 -2.72
N ILE A 8 17.25 18.32 -2.91
CA ILE A 8 16.74 17.92 -4.23
C ILE A 8 16.38 19.18 -5.00
N THR A 9 17.05 19.42 -6.13
CA THR A 9 16.80 20.56 -7.03
C THR A 9 16.18 20.16 -8.36
N ARG A 10 16.20 18.86 -8.69
CA ARG A 10 15.61 18.29 -9.90
C ARG A 10 14.67 17.16 -9.49
N LEU A 11 13.43 17.21 -9.97
CA LEU A 11 12.44 16.16 -9.73
C LEU A 11 12.84 14.84 -10.37
N LYS A 12 12.28 13.74 -9.83
CA LYS A 12 12.24 12.46 -10.53
C LYS A 12 11.60 12.66 -11.91
N ARG A 13 11.97 11.81 -12.86
CA ARG A 13 11.29 11.81 -14.17
C ARG A 13 9.84 11.38 -13.97
N LEU A 14 8.91 12.21 -14.43
CA LEU A 14 7.47 11.93 -14.38
C LEU A 14 7.03 11.21 -15.66
N TYR A 15 6.03 10.35 -15.54
CA TYR A 15 5.45 9.58 -16.65
C TYR A 15 3.92 9.75 -16.68
N PRO A 16 3.40 10.98 -16.87
CA PRO A 16 1.97 11.27 -16.78
C PRO A 16 1.17 10.66 -17.93
N GLN A 17 1.81 10.47 -19.08
CA GLN A 17 1.22 9.89 -20.27
C GLN A 17 1.38 8.36 -20.28
N THR A 18 0.33 7.64 -20.65
CA THR A 18 0.38 6.17 -20.81
C THR A 18 0.08 5.81 -22.25
N ALA A 19 1.12 5.55 -23.02
CA ALA A 19 1.02 5.08 -24.39
C ALA A 19 0.54 3.62 -24.43
N ILE A 20 -0.55 3.36 -25.15
CA ILE A 20 -1.11 2.01 -25.32
C ILE A 20 -0.90 1.54 -26.77
N VAL A 21 -1.14 2.43 -27.73
CA VAL A 21 -0.83 2.24 -29.15
C VAL A 21 -0.06 3.48 -29.61
N LEU A 22 1.05 3.28 -30.33
CA LEU A 22 1.84 4.37 -30.91
C LEU A 22 2.16 4.02 -32.35
N ASP A 23 1.85 4.95 -33.26
CA ASP A 23 2.16 4.85 -34.69
C ASP A 23 1.70 3.52 -35.33
N GLY A 24 0.50 3.07 -34.96
CA GLY A 24 -0.07 1.79 -35.42
C GLY A 24 0.61 0.54 -34.84
N ARG A 25 1.38 0.68 -33.76
CA ARG A 25 2.07 -0.44 -33.08
C ARG A 25 1.67 -0.57 -31.61
N PRO A 26 1.67 -1.79 -31.05
CA PRO A 26 1.37 -2.00 -29.64
C PRO A 26 2.47 -1.40 -28.75
N SER A 27 2.08 -0.45 -27.90
CA SER A 27 2.93 0.20 -26.89
C SER A 27 2.59 -0.26 -25.46
N ALA A 28 1.72 -1.26 -25.32
CA ALA A 28 1.41 -1.89 -24.05
C ALA A 28 1.14 -3.41 -24.19
N PHE A 29 1.19 -4.12 -23.07
CA PHE A 29 0.81 -5.53 -22.92
C PHE A 29 -0.43 -5.68 -22.05
N ILE A 30 -1.31 -6.63 -22.38
CA ILE A 30 -2.41 -7.02 -21.50
C ILE A 30 -1.93 -8.14 -20.58
N VAL A 31 -2.05 -7.96 -19.27
CA VAL A 31 -1.60 -8.89 -18.23
C VAL A 31 -2.78 -9.32 -17.38
N PRO A 32 -3.54 -10.35 -17.78
CA PRO A 32 -4.64 -10.86 -16.99
C PRO A 32 -4.15 -11.66 -15.77
N GLY A 33 -4.97 -11.67 -14.72
CA GLY A 33 -4.84 -12.63 -13.64
C GLY A 33 -5.12 -14.06 -14.11
N GLY A 34 -4.84 -15.02 -13.25
CA GLY A 34 -5.00 -16.45 -13.52
C GLY A 34 -6.45 -16.87 -13.73
N GLY A 35 -6.66 -17.87 -14.59
CA GLY A 35 -7.96 -18.51 -14.84
C GLY A 35 -8.61 -18.13 -16.17
N LYS A 36 -9.49 -19.01 -16.66
CA LYS A 36 -10.12 -18.90 -17.99
C LYS A 36 -10.99 -17.65 -18.14
N ASP A 37 -11.66 -17.22 -17.08
CA ASP A 37 -12.55 -16.06 -17.14
C ASP A 37 -11.79 -14.73 -17.34
N LEU A 38 -10.63 -14.58 -16.70
CA LEU A 38 -9.80 -13.39 -16.86
C LEU A 38 -9.09 -13.36 -18.23
N LEU A 39 -8.72 -14.52 -18.76
CA LEU A 39 -8.21 -14.63 -20.12
C LEU A 39 -9.27 -14.18 -21.15
N ARG A 40 -10.52 -14.64 -21.02
CA ARG A 40 -11.64 -14.20 -21.88
C ARG A 40 -11.87 -12.69 -21.80
N LEU A 41 -11.73 -12.10 -20.61
CA LEU A 41 -11.82 -10.65 -20.44
C LEU A 41 -10.67 -9.91 -21.15
N ALA A 42 -9.45 -10.44 -21.10
CA ALA A 42 -8.31 -9.90 -21.86
C ALA A 42 -8.52 -10.01 -23.38
N GLU A 43 -9.01 -11.15 -23.87
CA GLU A 43 -9.34 -11.36 -25.28
C GLU A 43 -10.44 -10.39 -25.75
N ARG A 44 -11.48 -10.17 -24.95
CA ARG A 44 -12.53 -9.17 -25.23
C ARG A 44 -11.95 -7.76 -25.34
N LEU A 45 -11.08 -7.37 -24.42
CA LEU A 45 -10.40 -6.08 -24.47
C LEU A 45 -9.52 -5.96 -25.72
N ASN A 46 -8.79 -7.01 -26.07
CA ASN A 46 -7.94 -7.03 -27.26
C ASN A 46 -8.74 -6.93 -28.56
N LYS A 47 -9.89 -7.60 -28.62
CA LYS A 47 -10.84 -7.47 -29.75
C LYS A 47 -11.32 -6.02 -29.88
N ALA A 48 -11.66 -5.36 -28.77
CA ALA A 48 -12.04 -3.95 -28.80
C ALA A 48 -10.90 -3.04 -29.28
N PHE A 49 -9.63 -3.32 -28.89
CA PHE A 49 -8.47 -2.61 -29.45
C PHE A 49 -8.35 -2.78 -30.96
N LEU A 50 -8.49 -4.01 -31.46
CA LEU A 50 -8.46 -4.28 -32.90
C LEU A 50 -9.58 -3.51 -33.63
N GLU A 51 -10.80 -3.56 -33.11
CA GLU A 51 -11.96 -2.89 -33.72
C GLU A 51 -11.86 -1.36 -33.70
N ARG A 52 -11.28 -0.77 -32.64
CA ARG A 52 -11.22 0.70 -32.45
C ARG A 52 -9.95 1.33 -32.98
N THR A 53 -8.84 0.60 -33.01
CA THR A 53 -7.50 1.13 -33.32
C THR A 53 -6.80 0.39 -34.46
N GLY A 54 -7.33 -0.74 -34.92
CA GLY A 54 -6.66 -1.61 -35.90
C GLY A 54 -5.46 -2.39 -35.34
N VAL A 55 -5.16 -2.26 -34.04
CA VAL A 55 -3.98 -2.85 -33.39
C VAL A 55 -4.41 -3.83 -32.31
N THR A 56 -3.82 -5.03 -32.31
CA THR A 56 -3.90 -5.95 -31.17
C THR A 56 -2.71 -5.74 -30.21
N LEU A 57 -2.96 -5.84 -28.92
CA LEU A 57 -1.93 -5.86 -27.90
C LEU A 57 -1.52 -7.31 -27.57
N PRO A 58 -0.24 -7.59 -27.30
CA PRO A 58 0.16 -8.91 -26.84
C PRO A 58 -0.41 -9.20 -25.43
N ILE A 59 -0.90 -10.42 -25.23
CA ILE A 59 -1.38 -10.89 -23.92
C ILE A 59 -0.28 -11.73 -23.26
N VAL A 60 0.09 -11.40 -22.03
CA VAL A 60 1.15 -12.07 -21.27
C VAL A 60 0.64 -12.45 -19.88
N PRO A 61 0.78 -13.71 -19.43
CA PRO A 61 0.38 -14.08 -18.08
C PRO A 61 1.25 -13.36 -17.03
N ALA A 62 0.65 -12.94 -15.92
CA ALA A 62 1.36 -12.25 -14.84
C ALA A 62 2.59 -13.03 -14.33
N GLY A 63 2.52 -14.36 -14.33
CA GLY A 63 3.63 -15.24 -13.92
C GLY A 63 4.89 -15.17 -14.79
N ARG A 64 4.80 -14.61 -16.00
CA ARG A 64 5.97 -14.36 -16.87
C ARG A 64 6.72 -13.09 -16.47
N LEU A 65 6.05 -12.14 -15.81
CA LEU A 65 6.63 -10.88 -15.36
C LEU A 65 7.02 -10.92 -13.88
N VAL A 66 6.33 -11.76 -13.10
CA VAL A 66 6.55 -11.89 -11.66
C VAL A 66 6.58 -13.38 -11.28
N ASP A 67 7.71 -13.84 -10.75
CA ASP A 67 7.87 -15.22 -10.27
C ASP A 67 7.21 -15.46 -8.89
N GLU A 68 7.30 -16.67 -8.36
CA GLU A 68 6.71 -17.02 -7.06
C GLU A 68 7.44 -16.40 -5.85
N ASP A 69 8.66 -15.89 -6.05
CA ASP A 69 9.44 -15.14 -5.07
C ASP A 69 9.19 -13.62 -5.17
N TRP A 70 8.22 -13.19 -5.98
CA TRP A 70 7.95 -11.78 -6.27
C TRP A 70 9.13 -11.05 -6.94
N ARG A 71 10.05 -11.78 -7.59
CA ARG A 71 11.04 -11.17 -8.47
C ARG A 71 10.35 -10.69 -9.74
N VAL A 72 10.61 -9.44 -10.09
CA VAL A 72 10.01 -8.77 -11.23
C VAL A 72 10.99 -8.76 -12.39
N ASP A 73 10.57 -9.24 -13.55
CA ASP A 73 11.30 -9.17 -14.81
C ASP A 73 10.46 -8.49 -15.90
N LEU A 74 10.77 -7.22 -16.19
CA LEU A 74 10.11 -6.42 -17.21
C LEU A 74 10.86 -6.37 -18.54
N ARG A 75 12.03 -7.04 -18.66
CA ARG A 75 12.78 -7.11 -19.93
C ARG A 75 11.92 -7.60 -21.11
N PRO A 76 11.00 -8.57 -20.93
CA PRO A 76 10.11 -8.99 -22.02
C PRO A 76 9.21 -7.89 -22.58
N LEU A 77 8.99 -6.80 -21.82
CA LEU A 77 8.14 -5.69 -22.25
C LEU A 77 8.87 -4.71 -23.16
N GLY A 78 10.21 -4.61 -23.04
CA GLY A 78 11.03 -3.66 -23.81
C GLY A 78 10.64 -2.20 -23.55
N GLY A 79 10.34 -1.84 -22.30
CA GLY A 79 9.94 -0.48 -21.90
C GLY A 79 8.49 -0.08 -22.26
N ARG A 80 7.66 -1.04 -22.68
CA ARG A 80 6.24 -0.81 -22.98
C ARG A 80 5.38 -0.94 -21.73
N ASN A 81 4.27 -0.21 -21.72
CA ASN A 81 3.33 -0.14 -20.59
C ASN A 81 2.55 -1.45 -20.37
N ILE A 82 1.85 -1.54 -19.24
CA ILE A 82 1.07 -2.72 -18.86
C ILE A 82 -0.40 -2.33 -18.68
N ILE A 83 -1.32 -3.17 -19.13
CA ILE A 83 -2.73 -3.18 -18.74
C ILE A 83 -2.98 -4.42 -17.88
N ALA A 84 -3.01 -4.26 -16.57
CA ALA A 84 -3.20 -5.35 -15.62
C ALA A 84 -4.69 -5.56 -15.31
N ILE A 85 -5.19 -6.78 -15.50
CA ILE A 85 -6.60 -7.14 -15.25
C ILE A 85 -6.67 -8.09 -14.05
N GLY A 86 -7.54 -7.80 -13.09
CA GLY A 86 -7.79 -8.68 -11.94
C GLY A 86 -7.71 -7.94 -10.60
N ASN A 87 -7.25 -8.62 -9.56
CA ASN A 87 -6.99 -8.06 -8.24
C ASN A 87 -5.81 -8.78 -7.57
N VAL A 88 -5.46 -8.41 -6.34
CA VAL A 88 -4.28 -8.95 -5.63
C VAL A 88 -4.36 -10.45 -5.35
N ASN A 89 -5.55 -11.05 -5.44
CA ASN A 89 -5.77 -12.48 -5.16
C ASN A 89 -5.54 -13.37 -6.39
N ASN A 90 -5.58 -12.79 -7.60
CA ASN A 90 -5.51 -13.56 -8.85
C ASN A 90 -4.48 -13.03 -9.86
N ASN A 91 -3.89 -11.86 -9.63
CA ASN A 91 -2.86 -11.30 -10.51
C ASN A 91 -1.60 -10.97 -9.70
N ARG A 92 -0.54 -11.74 -9.91
CA ARG A 92 0.71 -11.62 -9.14
C ARG A 92 1.42 -10.27 -9.31
N LEU A 93 1.30 -9.64 -10.47
CA LEU A 93 1.79 -8.27 -10.68
C LEU A 93 1.04 -7.31 -9.76
N LEU A 94 -0.28 -7.45 -9.63
CA LEU A 94 -1.06 -6.62 -8.70
C LEU A 94 -0.73 -6.93 -7.24
N SER A 95 -0.38 -8.18 -6.89
CA SER A 95 0.10 -8.53 -5.54
C SER A 95 1.41 -7.83 -5.17
N VAL A 96 2.37 -7.75 -6.11
CA VAL A 96 3.62 -6.98 -5.91
C VAL A 96 3.33 -5.49 -5.73
N LEU A 97 2.50 -4.91 -6.61
CA LEU A 97 2.10 -3.50 -6.51
C LEU A 97 1.31 -3.21 -5.23
N TYR A 98 0.63 -4.21 -4.67
CA TYR A 98 -0.04 -4.12 -3.39
C TYR A 98 0.92 -4.05 -2.21
N GLY A 99 2.04 -4.78 -2.25
CA GLY A 99 3.06 -4.71 -1.21
C GLY A 99 3.59 -3.28 -1.01
N GLU A 100 3.76 -2.54 -2.11
CA GLU A 100 4.13 -1.13 -2.12
C GLU A 100 2.92 -0.17 -2.06
N ARG A 101 1.72 -0.71 -1.83
CA ARG A 101 0.44 -0.01 -1.61
C ARG A 101 -0.06 0.80 -2.81
N TYR A 102 0.50 0.62 -4.01
CA TYR A 102 0.00 1.22 -5.25
C TYR A 102 -1.37 0.67 -5.69
N VAL A 103 -1.68 -0.56 -5.28
CA VAL A 103 -2.94 -1.25 -5.57
C VAL A 103 -3.51 -1.81 -4.26
N VAL A 104 -4.83 -1.80 -4.13
CA VAL A 104 -5.54 -2.28 -2.93
C VAL A 104 -6.80 -3.06 -3.28
N ALA A 105 -7.01 -3.37 -4.56
CA ALA A 105 -8.16 -4.14 -5.03
C ALA A 105 -7.99 -5.60 -4.63
N ASP A 106 -8.97 -6.14 -3.92
CA ASP A 106 -9.02 -7.50 -3.38
C ASP A 106 -10.49 -7.95 -3.32
N SER A 107 -10.81 -8.98 -2.53
CA SER A 107 -12.20 -9.43 -2.42
C SER A 107 -13.13 -8.47 -1.65
N LEU A 108 -12.61 -7.43 -0.97
CA LEU A 108 -13.39 -6.48 -0.18
C LEU A 108 -13.50 -5.11 -0.87
N TYR A 109 -12.44 -4.67 -1.53
CA TYR A 109 -12.39 -3.40 -2.27
C TYR A 109 -12.20 -3.65 -3.77
N PRO A 110 -12.96 -2.97 -4.66
CA PRO A 110 -13.95 -1.92 -4.42
C PRO A 110 -15.35 -2.42 -3.98
N GLY A 111 -15.48 -3.70 -3.64
CA GLY A 111 -16.74 -4.35 -3.29
C GLY A 111 -17.42 -4.98 -4.51
N ARG A 112 -18.41 -5.85 -4.25
CA ARG A 112 -19.06 -6.65 -5.28
C ARG A 112 -19.67 -5.81 -6.40
N GLY A 113 -19.30 -6.10 -7.65
CA GLY A 113 -19.72 -5.32 -8.82
C GLY A 113 -19.20 -3.88 -8.88
N GLY A 114 -18.41 -3.43 -7.90
CA GLY A 114 -17.63 -2.21 -7.98
C GLY A 114 -16.41 -2.40 -8.88
N PHE A 115 -15.83 -1.31 -9.39
CA PHE A 115 -14.69 -1.38 -10.29
C PHE A 115 -13.66 -0.28 -10.02
N VAL A 116 -12.42 -0.52 -10.45
CA VAL A 116 -11.30 0.43 -10.43
C VAL A 116 -10.66 0.44 -11.83
N ILE A 117 -10.47 1.65 -12.37
CA ILE A 117 -9.59 1.94 -13.50
C ILE A 117 -8.57 2.93 -12.97
N ARG A 118 -7.29 2.54 -12.93
CA ARG A 118 -6.24 3.39 -12.34
C ARG A 118 -4.92 3.27 -13.08
N THR A 119 -4.27 4.40 -13.33
CA THR A 119 -2.85 4.40 -13.71
C THR A 119 -1.99 4.35 -12.45
N VAL A 120 -1.05 3.41 -12.40
CA VAL A 120 0.08 3.39 -11.46
C VAL A 120 1.32 3.79 -12.26
N HIS A 121 1.94 4.89 -11.88
CA HIS A 121 3.01 5.51 -12.66
C HIS A 121 4.36 4.93 -12.32
N ALA A 122 5.06 4.43 -13.34
CA ALA A 122 6.42 3.91 -13.27
C ALA A 122 6.77 3.25 -11.92
N PRO A 123 5.99 2.27 -11.39
CA PRO A 123 6.17 1.78 -10.03
C PRO A 123 7.52 1.08 -9.81
N PHE A 124 8.22 0.75 -10.89
CA PHE A 124 9.54 0.12 -10.89
C PHE A 124 10.68 1.10 -11.21
N ALA A 125 10.39 2.42 -11.32
CA ALA A 125 11.33 3.47 -11.69
C ALA A 125 12.03 3.28 -13.05
N ASP A 126 11.41 2.56 -13.98
CA ASP A 126 11.90 2.28 -15.33
C ASP A 126 11.11 3.01 -16.43
N GLY A 127 10.06 3.76 -16.05
CA GLY A 127 9.14 4.43 -16.95
C GLY A 127 7.97 3.60 -17.44
N THR A 128 7.85 2.34 -17.01
CA THR A 128 6.74 1.46 -17.37
C THR A 128 5.52 1.78 -16.50
N ASN A 129 4.47 2.38 -17.08
CA ASN A 129 3.20 2.58 -16.38
C ASN A 129 2.36 1.31 -16.36
N VAL A 130 1.51 1.18 -15.34
CA VAL A 130 0.53 0.08 -15.20
C VAL A 130 -0.88 0.66 -15.14
N LEU A 131 -1.68 0.44 -16.17
CA LEU A 131 -3.12 0.66 -16.16
C LEU A 131 -3.82 -0.54 -15.52
N VAL A 132 -4.37 -0.35 -14.33
CA VAL A 132 -5.06 -1.36 -13.54
C VAL A 132 -6.56 -1.34 -13.86
N LEU A 133 -7.10 -2.47 -14.32
CA LEU A 133 -8.52 -2.74 -14.51
C LEU A 133 -8.96 -3.81 -13.51
N ALA A 134 -9.52 -3.37 -12.39
CA ALA A 134 -9.73 -4.22 -11.22
C ALA A 134 -11.17 -4.22 -10.68
N GLY A 135 -11.50 -5.26 -9.93
CA GLY A 135 -12.76 -5.43 -9.21
C GLY A 135 -12.64 -6.50 -8.13
N SER A 136 -13.59 -6.54 -7.19
CA SER A 136 -13.60 -7.58 -6.14
C SER A 136 -14.12 -8.93 -6.63
N ASP A 137 -14.91 -8.90 -7.71
CA ASP A 137 -15.47 -10.05 -8.38
C ASP A 137 -15.37 -9.92 -9.90
N LEU A 138 -15.70 -11.01 -10.61
CA LEU A 138 -15.66 -11.05 -12.07
C LEU A 138 -16.60 -9.99 -12.70
N LYS A 139 -17.72 -9.67 -12.05
CA LYS A 139 -18.67 -8.64 -12.51
C LYS A 139 -18.02 -7.26 -12.49
N GLY A 140 -17.33 -6.91 -11.41
CA GLY A 140 -16.58 -5.67 -11.27
C GLY A 140 -15.44 -5.55 -12.30
N MET A 141 -14.67 -6.62 -12.49
CA MET A 141 -13.59 -6.66 -13.49
C MET A 141 -14.12 -6.49 -14.92
N ARG A 142 -15.24 -7.14 -15.26
CA ARG A 142 -15.94 -6.94 -16.54
C ARG A 142 -16.37 -5.49 -16.71
N LYS A 143 -16.94 -4.87 -15.66
CA LYS A 143 -17.39 -3.48 -15.73
C LYS A 143 -16.23 -2.49 -15.89
N ALA A 144 -15.07 -2.76 -15.27
CA ALA A 144 -13.86 -1.96 -15.46
C ALA A 144 -13.44 -1.92 -16.94
N ILE A 145 -13.47 -3.07 -17.62
CA ILE A 145 -13.14 -3.20 -19.04
C ILE A 145 -14.16 -2.50 -19.92
N GLU A 146 -15.46 -2.67 -19.64
CA GLU A 146 -16.54 -2.02 -20.39
C GLU A 146 -16.42 -0.50 -20.30
N VAL A 147 -16.28 0.05 -19.10
CA VAL A 147 -16.11 1.49 -18.89
C VAL A 147 -14.82 1.99 -19.53
N PHE A 148 -13.74 1.20 -19.47
CA PHE A 148 -12.50 1.56 -20.15
C PHE A 148 -12.68 1.67 -21.67
N ILE A 149 -13.32 0.68 -22.30
CA ILE A 149 -13.60 0.68 -23.74
C ILE A 149 -14.53 1.85 -24.11
N GLU A 150 -15.58 2.08 -23.32
CA GLU A 150 -16.58 3.12 -23.60
C GLU A 150 -15.99 4.53 -23.52
N GLU A 151 -15.16 4.80 -22.50
CA GLU A 151 -14.74 6.17 -22.19
C GLU A 151 -13.32 6.53 -22.65
N PHE A 152 -12.42 5.54 -22.76
CA PHE A 152 -11.00 5.78 -23.03
C PHE A 152 -10.53 5.15 -24.34
N LEU A 153 -11.40 4.40 -25.02
CA LEU A 153 -11.14 3.79 -26.33
C LEU A 153 -12.04 4.38 -27.43
N SER A 154 -12.27 5.70 -27.40
CA SER A 154 -13.12 6.39 -28.37
C SER A 154 -12.49 6.43 -29.77
N SER A 155 -13.37 6.39 -30.78
CA SER A 155 -13.04 6.35 -32.21
C SER A 155 -12.74 7.72 -32.84
N GLU A 156 -12.57 8.78 -32.05
CA GLU A 156 -12.25 10.13 -32.57
C GLU A 156 -10.84 10.22 -33.16
N ASN A 157 -10.03 9.18 -32.98
CA ASN A 157 -8.88 8.92 -33.83
C ASN A 157 -9.37 8.26 -35.15
N SER A 158 -9.99 9.08 -36.00
CA SER A 158 -10.27 8.82 -37.42
C SER A 158 -9.07 8.14 -38.10
N PRO A 159 -9.23 7.36 -39.20
CA PRO A 159 -8.17 6.54 -39.77
C PRO A 159 -7.07 7.41 -40.41
N SER A 160 -6.21 7.98 -39.58
CA SER A 160 -4.85 8.27 -39.95
C SER A 160 -4.17 6.95 -40.28
N SER A 161 -3.24 6.95 -41.23
CA SER A 161 -2.47 5.76 -41.60
C SER A 161 -1.65 5.15 -40.45
N ARG A 162 -1.61 5.82 -39.27
CA ARG A 162 -0.88 5.43 -38.06
C ARG A 162 -1.64 5.87 -36.80
N PRO A 163 -2.64 5.10 -36.34
CA PRO A 163 -3.40 5.45 -35.14
C PRO A 163 -2.51 5.41 -33.89
N SER A 164 -2.71 6.38 -32.99
CA SER A 164 -2.05 6.45 -31.69
C SER A 164 -3.09 6.62 -30.59
N LEU A 165 -2.96 5.82 -29.53
CA LEU A 165 -3.75 5.92 -28.32
C LEU A 165 -2.80 6.14 -27.14
N VAL A 166 -2.76 7.39 -26.68
CA VAL A 166 -1.99 7.81 -25.52
C VAL A 166 -2.95 8.41 -24.51
N LEU A 167 -3.04 7.80 -23.34
CA LEU A 167 -3.78 8.38 -22.22
C LEU A 167 -2.98 9.61 -21.75
N PRO A 168 -3.53 10.83 -21.83
CA PRO A 168 -2.72 12.05 -21.67
C PRO A 168 -2.37 12.36 -20.21
N ARG A 169 -3.07 11.73 -19.25
CA ARG A 169 -2.93 11.99 -17.81
C ARG A 169 -3.26 10.74 -17.00
N PRO A 170 -2.85 10.70 -15.71
CA PRO A 170 -3.28 9.68 -14.76
C PRO A 170 -4.80 9.46 -14.77
N ILE A 171 -5.24 8.20 -14.78
CA ILE A 171 -6.66 7.83 -14.57
C ILE A 171 -6.84 7.40 -13.12
N VAL A 172 -7.89 7.89 -12.46
CA VAL A 172 -8.38 7.40 -11.17
C VAL A 172 -9.90 7.37 -11.22
N LYS A 173 -10.47 6.29 -11.78
CA LYS A 173 -11.91 6.12 -11.87
C LYS A 173 -12.34 4.92 -11.04
N VAL A 174 -13.18 5.16 -10.03
CA VAL A 174 -13.60 4.13 -9.09
C VAL A 174 -15.11 4.16 -8.91
N LYS A 175 -15.73 2.98 -8.96
CA LYS A 175 -17.07 2.77 -8.43
C LYS A 175 -16.99 1.94 -7.17
N LEU A 176 -16.96 2.62 -6.02
CA LEU A 176 -16.96 1.97 -4.72
C LEU A 176 -18.36 1.44 -4.38
N LYS A 177 -18.43 0.16 -4.02
CA LYS A 177 -19.60 -0.52 -3.47
C LYS A 177 -19.29 -0.94 -2.03
N ARG A 178 -19.88 -0.23 -1.08
CA ARG A 178 -19.63 -0.46 0.35
C ARG A 178 -20.37 -1.72 0.77
N GLU A 179 -19.64 -2.70 1.27
CA GLU A 179 -20.19 -3.92 1.85
C GLU A 179 -19.72 -4.05 3.30
N THR A 180 -20.56 -4.64 4.14
CA THR A 180 -20.24 -4.93 5.54
C THR A 180 -20.11 -6.41 5.71
N PHE A 181 -19.03 -6.85 6.35
CA PHE A 181 -18.88 -8.25 6.77
C PHE A 181 -18.89 -8.33 8.29
N ARG A 182 -19.11 -9.52 8.83
CA ARG A 182 -19.05 -9.70 10.29
C ARG A 182 -17.71 -9.21 10.86
N PHE A 183 -16.61 -9.55 10.22
CA PHE A 183 -15.25 -9.19 10.61
C PHE A 183 -14.81 -7.82 10.08
N PHE A 184 -15.73 -7.09 9.46
CA PHE A 184 -15.50 -5.80 8.86
C PHE A 184 -16.77 -4.95 8.99
N PRO A 185 -17.00 -4.35 10.16
CA PRO A 185 -18.24 -3.65 10.43
C PRO A 185 -18.33 -2.37 9.59
N GLY A 186 -19.56 -1.89 9.38
CA GLY A 186 -19.82 -0.61 8.73
C GLY A 186 -19.26 0.60 9.50
N PRO A 187 -19.41 1.80 8.95
CA PRO A 187 -18.92 3.03 9.57
C PRO A 187 -19.51 3.23 10.98
N SER A 188 -18.71 3.75 11.91
CA SER A 188 -19.13 4.09 13.28
C SER A 188 -18.83 5.56 13.59
N GLN A 189 -19.61 6.19 14.48
CA GLN A 189 -19.44 7.59 14.86
C GLN A 189 -18.20 7.85 15.75
N LYS A 190 -17.74 6.85 16.51
CA LYS A 190 -16.65 6.98 17.48
C LYS A 190 -15.24 6.80 16.88
N ARG A 191 -15.12 6.43 15.60
CA ARG A 191 -13.84 6.13 14.95
C ARG A 191 -13.78 6.67 13.52
N GLN A 192 -12.55 6.87 13.02
CA GLN A 192 -12.35 7.37 11.65
C GLN A 192 -13.02 6.44 10.63
N PRO A 193 -13.75 6.98 9.64
CA PRO A 193 -14.43 6.15 8.66
C PRO A 193 -13.42 5.51 7.69
N GLN A 194 -13.78 4.35 7.14
CA GLN A 194 -12.93 3.59 6.19
C GLN A 194 -12.60 4.39 4.94
N TYR A 195 -13.52 5.26 4.52
CA TYR A 195 -13.38 6.29 3.50
C TYR A 195 -13.97 7.57 4.08
N THR A 196 -13.34 8.71 3.85
CA THR A 196 -13.93 10.00 4.25
C THR A 196 -14.82 10.52 3.13
N THR A 197 -15.73 11.42 3.48
CA THR A 197 -16.56 12.15 2.54
C THR A 197 -16.15 13.62 2.52
N MET A 198 -16.67 14.40 1.57
CA MET A 198 -16.45 15.84 1.54
C MET A 198 -16.93 16.50 2.84
N GLU A 199 -18.09 16.09 3.36
CA GLU A 199 -18.64 16.63 4.61
C GLU A 199 -17.74 16.32 5.81
N TRP A 200 -17.09 15.15 5.82
CA TRP A 200 -16.10 14.83 6.83
C TRP A 200 -14.87 15.74 6.73
N PHE A 201 -14.38 16.01 5.51
CA PHE A 201 -13.24 16.91 5.32
C PHE A 201 -13.59 18.34 5.71
N GLU A 202 -14.72 18.87 5.26
CA GLU A 202 -15.16 20.22 5.61
C GLU A 202 -15.22 20.41 7.13
N ARG A 203 -15.90 19.51 7.84
CA ARG A 203 -16.01 19.58 9.31
C ARG A 203 -14.65 19.54 10.00
N ASN A 204 -13.78 18.60 9.61
CA ASN A 204 -12.53 18.40 10.34
C ASN A 204 -11.43 19.40 9.94
N LEU A 205 -11.41 19.89 8.69
CA LEU A 205 -10.53 20.97 8.27
C LEU A 205 -10.91 22.30 8.94
N LYS A 206 -12.21 22.58 9.11
CA LYS A 206 -12.69 23.73 9.92
C LYS A 206 -12.21 23.64 11.35
N LYS A 207 -12.44 22.49 12.00
CA LYS A 207 -11.95 22.24 13.38
C LYS A 207 -10.43 22.41 13.49
N ALA A 208 -9.68 21.90 12.52
CA ALA A 208 -8.23 22.01 12.48
C ALA A 208 -7.71 23.41 12.12
N GLY A 209 -8.55 24.32 11.63
CA GLY A 209 -8.14 25.69 11.27
C GLY A 209 -7.62 25.85 9.84
N PHE A 210 -7.75 24.83 8.99
CA PHE A 210 -7.35 24.87 7.58
C PHE A 210 -8.49 25.34 6.66
N MET A 211 -9.71 25.45 7.16
CA MET A 211 -10.89 25.85 6.40
C MET A 211 -11.76 26.79 7.22
N ASP A 212 -12.45 27.71 6.56
CA ASP A 212 -13.39 28.63 7.20
C ASP A 212 -14.84 28.15 7.24
N GLU A 213 -15.70 28.90 7.92
CA GLU A 213 -17.13 28.58 8.00
C GLU A 213 -17.82 28.53 6.63
N GLY A 214 -17.31 29.29 5.66
CA GLY A 214 -17.77 29.31 4.27
C GLY A 214 -17.22 28.19 3.39
N GLY A 215 -16.43 27.25 3.93
CA GLY A 215 -15.89 26.10 3.21
C GLY A 215 -14.64 26.38 2.38
N ARG A 216 -13.99 27.55 2.54
CA ARG A 216 -12.77 27.92 1.79
C ARG A 216 -11.54 27.58 2.59
N ILE A 217 -10.48 27.11 1.93
CA ILE A 217 -9.20 26.84 2.58
C ILE A 217 -8.55 28.17 2.99
N ARG A 218 -7.91 28.17 4.17
CA ARG A 218 -7.13 29.30 4.68
C ARG A 218 -5.71 28.88 5.07
N SER A 219 -4.83 29.87 5.22
CA SER A 219 -3.54 29.69 5.88
C SER A 219 -3.80 29.35 7.35
N ASN A 220 -3.07 28.37 7.88
CA ASN A 220 -3.12 27.99 9.28
C ASN A 220 -1.79 28.35 9.95
N ASP A 221 -1.85 29.36 10.83
CA ASP A 221 -0.71 29.87 11.60
C ASP A 221 -0.88 29.64 13.10
N ARG A 222 -1.75 28.69 13.49
CA ARG A 222 -1.90 28.31 14.91
C ARG A 222 -0.55 27.82 15.46
N PRO A 223 -0.18 28.19 16.70
CA PRO A 223 1.01 27.67 17.35
C PRO A 223 1.05 26.13 17.34
N GLY A 224 2.19 25.56 16.98
CA GLY A 224 2.40 24.11 16.88
C GLY A 224 2.11 23.50 15.51
N GLU A 225 1.45 24.21 14.59
CA GLU A 225 1.27 23.76 13.21
C GLU A 225 2.59 23.77 12.44
N ASN A 226 2.85 22.66 11.75
CA ASN A 226 4.10 22.39 11.06
C ASN A 226 3.86 21.49 9.84
N MET A 227 4.93 21.10 9.15
CA MET A 227 4.85 20.30 7.92
C MET A 227 4.03 19.01 8.08
N VAL A 228 4.05 18.39 9.27
CA VAL A 228 3.34 17.13 9.54
C VAL A 228 1.84 17.33 9.44
N SER A 229 1.32 18.45 9.96
CA SER A 229 -0.11 18.75 9.90
C SER A 229 -0.60 18.83 8.45
N LEU A 230 0.13 19.57 7.61
CA LEU A 230 -0.19 19.69 6.18
C LEU A 230 -0.09 18.34 5.47
N LEU A 231 1.01 17.62 5.66
CA LEU A 231 1.28 16.36 4.96
C LEU A 231 0.32 15.24 5.38
N ARG A 232 -0.14 15.22 6.63
CA ARG A 232 -1.18 14.28 7.10
C ARG A 232 -2.52 14.58 6.46
N TRP A 233 -2.91 15.85 6.32
CA TRP A 233 -4.12 16.22 5.60
C TRP A 233 -4.06 15.87 4.12
N LEU A 234 -2.95 16.20 3.46
CA LEU A 234 -2.71 15.85 2.06
C LEU A 234 -2.78 14.33 1.85
N SER A 235 -2.11 13.56 2.72
CA SER A 235 -2.14 12.09 2.67
C SER A 235 -3.56 11.54 2.85
N ARG A 236 -4.35 12.10 3.75
CA ARG A 236 -5.72 11.64 3.98
C ARG A 236 -6.65 11.98 2.82
N LEU A 237 -6.54 13.18 2.26
CA LEU A 237 -7.25 13.58 1.04
C LEU A 237 -6.87 12.64 -0.12
N GLY A 238 -5.57 12.40 -0.30
CA GLY A 238 -5.05 11.50 -1.32
C GLY A 238 -5.50 10.05 -1.15
N GLN A 239 -5.46 9.51 0.06
CA GLN A 239 -5.99 8.18 0.36
C GLN A 239 -7.48 8.08 0.00
N THR A 240 -8.28 9.09 0.33
CA THR A 240 -9.70 9.07 -0.02
C THR A 240 -9.91 9.18 -1.52
N TYR A 241 -9.21 10.06 -2.21
CA TYR A 241 -9.24 10.15 -3.68
C TYR A 241 -8.84 8.81 -4.33
N PHE A 242 -7.77 8.19 -3.84
CA PHE A 242 -7.34 6.86 -4.25
C PHE A 242 -8.37 5.76 -3.93
N ARG A 243 -9.22 5.90 -2.91
CA ARG A 243 -10.25 4.91 -2.61
C ARG A 243 -11.55 5.16 -3.37
N THR A 244 -11.90 6.41 -3.69
CA THR A 244 -13.24 6.77 -4.19
C THR A 244 -13.25 7.32 -5.61
N GLY A 245 -12.13 7.85 -6.12
CA GLY A 245 -12.09 8.59 -7.38
C GLY A 245 -12.84 9.93 -7.35
N ASP A 246 -13.11 10.49 -6.17
CA ASP A 246 -13.87 11.75 -6.04
C ASP A 246 -13.02 12.96 -6.47
N GLU A 247 -13.22 13.43 -7.70
CA GLU A 247 -12.43 14.50 -8.31
C GLU A 247 -12.55 15.85 -7.58
N ARG A 248 -13.57 16.06 -6.74
CA ARG A 248 -13.71 17.27 -5.91
C ARG A 248 -12.56 17.44 -4.91
N LEU A 249 -11.86 16.34 -4.58
CA LEU A 249 -10.69 16.36 -3.70
C LEU A 249 -9.45 16.97 -4.35
N LEU A 250 -9.35 16.95 -5.69
CA LEU A 250 -8.21 17.50 -6.42
C LEU A 250 -8.01 19.01 -6.21
N PRO A 251 -9.01 19.88 -6.46
CA PRO A 251 -8.87 21.31 -6.18
C PRO A 251 -8.68 21.59 -4.67
N LEU A 252 -9.32 20.80 -3.80
CA LEU A 252 -9.16 20.93 -2.34
C LEU A 252 -7.72 20.65 -1.89
N MET A 253 -7.08 19.58 -2.39
CA MET A 253 -5.68 19.27 -2.12
C MET A 253 -4.75 20.38 -2.60
N LYS A 254 -4.99 20.88 -3.82
CA LYS A 254 -4.21 21.95 -4.42
C LYS A 254 -4.27 23.24 -3.60
N GLU A 255 -5.47 23.64 -3.20
CA GLU A 255 -5.67 24.85 -2.41
C GLU A 255 -5.08 24.71 -1.00
N LEU A 256 -5.27 23.55 -0.36
CA LEU A 256 -4.68 23.23 0.95
C LEU A 256 -3.16 23.45 0.95
N VAL A 257 -2.45 22.85 -0.03
CA VAL A 257 -1.00 23.01 -0.15
C VAL A 257 -0.64 24.47 -0.42
N ARG A 258 -1.22 25.09 -1.44
CA ARG A 258 -0.88 26.48 -1.82
C ARG A 258 -1.02 27.48 -0.67
N LYS A 259 -2.08 27.37 0.12
CA LYS A 259 -2.34 28.29 1.24
C LYS A 259 -1.47 28.02 2.47
N ASN A 260 -0.78 26.88 2.52
CA ASN A 260 -0.04 26.42 3.70
C ASN A 260 1.40 25.98 3.37
N LEU A 261 1.95 26.37 2.21
CA LEU A 261 3.31 26.00 1.78
C LEU A 261 4.38 26.34 2.82
N HIS A 262 4.20 27.46 3.53
CA HIS A 262 5.10 27.91 4.59
C HIS A 262 5.23 26.91 5.76
N LEU A 263 4.25 26.03 5.96
CA LEU A 263 4.35 24.97 6.97
C LEU A 263 5.40 23.92 6.62
N LEU A 264 5.71 23.71 5.33
CA LEU A 264 6.72 22.75 4.88
C LEU A 264 8.14 23.12 5.34
N GLU A 265 8.38 24.39 5.65
CA GLU A 265 9.65 24.90 6.16
C GLU A 265 9.78 24.77 7.68
N ARG A 266 8.71 24.35 8.36
CA ARG A 266 8.67 24.18 9.81
C ARG A 266 8.80 22.68 10.13
N PRO A 267 10.01 22.16 10.41
CA PRO A 267 10.19 20.76 10.78
C PRO A 267 9.48 20.45 12.11
N PRO A 268 9.05 19.20 12.32
CA PRO A 268 8.54 18.79 13.62
C PRO A 268 9.66 18.71 14.67
N GLU A 269 9.30 18.78 15.95
CA GLU A 269 10.18 18.30 17.02
C GLU A 269 10.35 16.78 16.95
N VAL A 270 11.49 16.22 17.32
CA VAL A 270 11.64 14.75 17.40
C VAL A 270 11.05 14.26 18.73
N LYS A 271 10.06 13.34 18.70
CA LYS A 271 9.48 12.71 19.90
C LYS A 271 9.34 11.19 19.69
N GLY A 272 10.18 10.42 20.37
CA GLY A 272 10.04 8.96 20.54
C GLY A 272 10.03 8.13 19.24
N MET A 273 9.15 7.11 19.21
CA MET A 273 8.97 6.15 18.11
C MET A 273 8.25 6.72 16.87
N GLU A 274 7.61 7.88 16.98
CA GLU A 274 6.68 8.37 15.98
C GLU A 274 7.39 8.88 14.74
N ALA A 275 7.31 8.13 13.64
CA ALA A 275 7.62 8.71 12.34
C ALA A 275 6.49 9.61 11.90
N ARG A 276 6.78 10.92 11.94
CA ARG A 276 5.75 11.92 11.77
C ARG A 276 5.22 11.94 10.34
N THR A 277 6.08 11.81 9.33
CA THR A 277 5.67 11.80 7.92
C THR A 277 6.06 10.55 7.12
N ALA A 278 6.70 9.53 7.70
CA ALA A 278 7.08 8.31 6.95
C ALA A 278 5.88 7.66 6.23
N TYR A 279 4.71 7.65 6.87
CA TYR A 279 3.47 7.15 6.26
C TYR A 279 2.89 8.06 5.16
N CYS A 280 3.32 9.32 5.10
CA CYS A 280 2.93 10.29 4.08
C CYS A 280 3.73 10.13 2.79
N VAL A 281 4.97 9.63 2.85
CA VAL A 281 5.87 9.48 1.70
C VAL A 281 5.25 8.63 0.59
N HIS A 282 4.65 7.49 0.95
CA HIS A 282 3.97 6.64 -0.02
C HIS A 282 2.78 7.35 -0.69
N TRP A 283 1.98 8.08 0.08
CA TRP A 283 0.86 8.84 -0.50
C TRP A 283 1.36 9.94 -1.42
N TRP A 284 2.48 10.58 -1.09
CA TRP A 284 3.11 11.53 -1.99
C TRP A 284 3.51 10.87 -3.32
N ASP A 285 4.12 9.69 -3.30
CA ASP A 285 4.48 8.96 -4.53
C ASP A 285 3.26 8.67 -5.43
N ILE A 286 2.10 8.36 -4.83
CA ILE A 286 0.83 8.19 -5.56
C ILE A 286 0.32 9.51 -6.16
N LEU A 287 0.48 10.63 -5.43
CA LEU A 287 -0.13 11.92 -5.79
C LEU A 287 0.76 12.79 -6.68
N GLU A 288 2.08 12.62 -6.65
CA GLU A 288 3.06 13.51 -7.28
C GLU A 288 2.83 13.68 -8.79
N GLU A 289 2.42 12.61 -9.47
CA GLU A 289 2.17 12.60 -10.92
C GLU A 289 0.83 13.23 -11.32
N LEU A 290 -0.02 13.59 -10.35
CA LEU A 290 -1.27 14.28 -10.66
C LEU A 290 -0.97 15.64 -11.31
N PRO A 291 -1.74 16.05 -12.35
CA PRO A 291 -1.48 17.28 -13.10
C PRO A 291 -1.83 18.55 -12.32
N ILE A 292 -2.26 18.42 -11.07
CA ILE A 292 -2.62 19.55 -10.23
C ILE A 292 -1.39 20.25 -9.64
N TRP A 293 -0.23 19.62 -9.59
CA TRP A 293 0.97 20.18 -8.96
C TRP A 293 1.85 20.94 -9.95
N THR A 294 2.44 22.04 -9.49
CA THR A 294 3.60 22.66 -10.17
C THR A 294 4.89 21.98 -9.73
N ASP A 295 5.96 22.18 -10.49
CA ASP A 295 7.25 21.57 -10.15
C ASP A 295 7.84 22.14 -8.85
N GLU A 296 7.58 23.43 -8.57
CA GLU A 296 7.99 24.08 -7.32
C GLU A 296 7.28 23.45 -6.12
N GLU A 297 5.96 23.21 -6.23
CA GLU A 297 5.19 22.54 -5.17
C GLU A 297 5.68 21.10 -4.97
N ARG A 298 5.98 20.36 -6.06
CA ARG A 298 6.54 19.02 -5.96
C ARG A 298 7.89 19.02 -5.25
N LEU A 299 8.79 19.95 -5.60
CA LEU A 299 10.09 20.09 -4.96
C LEU A 299 9.96 20.49 -3.49
N ALA A 300 9.03 21.38 -3.15
CA ALA A 300 8.79 21.79 -1.77
C ALA A 300 8.35 20.61 -0.89
N ILE A 301 7.35 19.86 -1.33
CA ILE A 301 6.84 18.69 -0.59
C ILE A 301 7.93 17.61 -0.49
N THR A 302 8.60 17.30 -1.60
CA THR A 302 9.66 16.27 -1.65
C THR A 302 10.82 16.60 -0.72
N ASN A 303 11.27 17.86 -0.69
CA ASN A 303 12.35 18.28 0.21
C ASN A 303 11.90 18.34 1.68
N ALA A 304 10.64 18.67 1.95
CA ALA A 304 10.11 18.62 3.31
C ALA A 304 10.11 17.17 3.83
N LEU A 305 9.61 16.22 3.03
CA LEU A 305 9.67 14.79 3.38
C LEU A 305 11.11 14.30 3.59
N LEU A 306 12.07 14.76 2.77
CA LEU A 306 13.49 14.44 2.95
C LEU A 306 14.05 15.01 4.25
N LEU A 307 13.63 16.23 4.63
CA LEU A 307 14.03 16.86 5.88
C LEU A 307 13.57 16.02 7.09
N ASP A 308 12.33 15.54 7.10
CA ASP A 308 11.83 14.63 8.16
C ASP A 308 12.55 13.27 8.14
N ALA A 309 12.75 12.67 6.96
CA ALA A 309 13.45 11.40 6.81
C ALA A 309 14.90 11.45 7.37
N ARG A 310 15.59 12.59 7.22
CA ARG A 310 16.95 12.82 7.74
C ARG A 310 17.02 13.05 9.23
N GLN A 311 15.96 13.55 9.86
CA GLN A 311 15.91 13.61 11.33
C GLN A 311 15.99 12.20 11.93
N GLY A 312 15.49 11.21 11.20
CA GLY A 312 15.47 9.82 11.62
C GLY A 312 14.43 9.58 12.70
N HIS A 313 14.45 8.37 13.25
CA HIS A 313 13.51 7.94 14.28
C HIS A 313 14.27 7.56 15.55
N GLU A 314 13.59 6.93 16.50
CA GLU A 314 14.19 6.49 17.74
C GLU A 314 15.54 5.78 17.49
N ARG A 315 16.59 6.25 18.17
CA ARG A 315 17.92 5.64 18.06
C ARG A 315 17.96 4.35 18.85
N ARG A 316 18.17 3.25 18.13
CA ARG A 316 18.22 1.90 18.68
C ARG A 316 19.62 1.26 18.60
N PRO A 317 19.91 0.22 19.40
CA PRO A 317 21.17 -0.51 19.34
C PRO A 317 21.50 -1.07 17.95
N PHE A 318 20.50 -1.48 17.17
CA PHE A 318 20.72 -2.02 15.83
C PHE A 318 21.44 -1.05 14.89
N HIS A 319 21.29 0.27 15.06
CA HIS A 319 22.01 1.24 14.22
C HIS A 319 23.52 1.11 14.38
N ARG A 320 23.99 0.92 15.62
CA ARG A 320 25.41 0.69 15.90
C ARG A 320 25.85 -0.64 15.30
N GLN A 321 25.10 -1.72 15.55
CA GLN A 321 25.41 -3.05 15.03
C GLN A 321 25.54 -3.05 13.50
N VAL A 322 24.63 -2.39 12.78
CA VAL A 322 24.67 -2.30 11.32
C VAL A 322 25.87 -1.50 10.81
N LEU A 323 26.28 -0.44 11.54
CA LEU A 323 27.52 0.30 11.24
C LEU A 323 28.76 -0.54 11.48
N GLU A 324 28.74 -1.42 12.48
CA GLU A 324 29.80 -2.40 12.80
C GLU A 324 29.78 -3.62 11.87
N GLY A 325 28.84 -3.70 10.92
CA GLY A 325 28.79 -4.74 9.89
C GLY A 325 27.79 -5.86 10.13
N ALA A 326 26.93 -5.79 11.15
CA ALA A 326 25.92 -6.80 11.40
C ALA A 326 24.92 -6.90 10.24
N ALA A 327 24.77 -8.11 9.70
CA ALA A 327 23.78 -8.42 8.66
C ALA A 327 22.39 -8.74 9.25
N GLN A 328 22.32 -9.07 10.54
CA GLN A 328 21.11 -9.34 11.30
C GLN A 328 21.20 -8.62 12.65
N ALA A 329 20.12 -7.97 13.06
CA ALA A 329 20.03 -7.25 14.33
C ALA A 329 18.64 -7.44 14.95
N MET A 330 18.53 -8.34 15.94
CA MET A 330 17.27 -8.57 16.65
C MET A 330 16.95 -7.39 17.57
N ASP A 331 15.68 -7.00 17.62
CA ASP A 331 15.19 -5.95 18.52
C ASP A 331 13.69 -6.18 18.78
N GLU A 332 13.15 -5.47 19.77
CA GLU A 332 11.74 -5.50 20.16
C GLU A 332 10.86 -4.57 19.27
N ASN A 333 9.60 -4.36 19.64
CA ASN A 333 8.62 -3.55 18.88
C ASN A 333 9.09 -2.12 18.55
N HIS A 334 9.71 -1.36 19.46
CA HIS A 334 10.37 -0.07 19.20
C HIS A 334 11.46 -0.20 18.13
N GLY A 335 12.24 -1.27 18.18
CA GLY A 335 13.25 -1.61 17.19
C GLY A 335 12.65 -1.81 15.80
N THR A 336 11.63 -2.67 15.70
CA THR A 336 10.93 -2.94 14.43
C THR A 336 10.12 -1.74 13.94
N PHE A 337 9.55 -0.92 14.84
CA PHE A 337 8.92 0.36 14.51
C PHE A 337 9.94 1.33 13.90
N SER A 338 11.07 1.55 14.57
CA SER A 338 12.12 2.46 14.09
C SER A 338 12.65 2.01 12.71
N ALA A 339 12.86 0.71 12.52
CA ALA A 339 13.28 0.13 11.25
C ALA A 339 12.22 0.27 10.13
N LEU A 340 10.96 -0.09 10.38
CA LEU A 340 9.88 0.01 9.39
C LEU A 340 9.60 1.46 9.00
N HIS A 341 9.56 2.34 9.98
CA HIS A 341 9.35 3.75 9.75
C HIS A 341 10.50 4.35 8.92
N SER A 342 11.76 4.00 9.23
CA SER A 342 12.92 4.46 8.46
C SER A 342 12.85 3.93 7.03
N PHE A 343 12.45 2.68 6.86
CA PHE A 343 12.19 2.09 5.54
C PHE A 343 11.14 2.90 4.76
N ASN A 344 9.97 3.16 5.36
CA ASN A 344 8.90 3.92 4.72
C ASN A 344 9.30 5.36 4.38
N ALA A 345 10.09 6.02 5.24
CA ALA A 345 10.59 7.37 5.01
C ALA A 345 11.58 7.44 3.84
N TRP A 346 12.44 6.42 3.70
CA TRP A 346 13.55 6.42 2.75
C TRP A 346 13.28 5.66 1.45
N LEU A 347 12.27 4.79 1.38
CA LEU A 347 12.02 3.95 0.20
C LEU A 347 11.85 4.76 -1.09
N TYR A 348 11.08 5.85 -1.05
CA TYR A 348 10.89 6.76 -2.19
C TYR A 348 12.21 7.37 -2.67
N PHE A 349 13.03 7.87 -1.73
CA PHE A 349 14.33 8.47 -2.06
C PHE A 349 15.33 7.44 -2.57
N HIS A 350 15.31 6.24 -1.98
CA HIS A 350 16.12 5.12 -2.43
C HIS A 350 15.72 4.61 -3.83
N LYS A 351 14.45 4.75 -4.20
CA LYS A 351 13.93 4.38 -5.52
C LYS A 351 14.28 5.41 -6.60
N TYR A 352 14.08 6.69 -6.33
CA TYR A 352 14.16 7.73 -7.38
C TYR A 352 15.37 8.67 -7.29
N TYR A 353 16.06 8.73 -6.15
CA TYR A 353 17.13 9.69 -5.87
C TYR A 353 18.39 9.04 -5.29
N ARG A 354 18.56 7.72 -5.44
CA ARG A 354 19.66 6.98 -4.82
C ARG A 354 21.04 7.55 -5.14
N ASP A 355 21.27 7.92 -6.40
CA ASP A 355 22.56 8.46 -6.85
C ASP A 355 22.86 9.81 -6.21
N LEU A 356 21.82 10.60 -5.93
CA LEU A 356 21.93 11.90 -5.24
C LEU A 356 22.02 11.73 -3.72
N LEU A 357 21.37 10.70 -3.18
CA LEU A 357 21.20 10.45 -1.75
C LEU A 357 21.75 9.06 -1.39
N PRO A 358 23.09 8.87 -1.43
CA PRO A 358 23.71 7.58 -1.10
C PRO A 358 23.43 7.15 0.35
N GLU A 359 23.11 8.09 1.25
CA GLU A 359 22.68 7.78 2.62
C GLU A 359 21.42 6.91 2.69
N SER A 360 20.58 6.90 1.64
CA SER A 360 19.39 6.06 1.59
C SER A 360 19.69 4.56 1.75
N GLU A 361 20.86 4.10 1.26
CA GLU A 361 21.30 2.71 1.38
C GLU A 361 21.52 2.29 2.83
N TYR A 362 22.04 3.19 3.68
CA TYR A 362 22.23 2.90 5.10
C TYR A 362 20.89 2.56 5.78
N TRP A 363 19.83 3.30 5.45
CA TRP A 363 18.49 3.06 6.01
C TRP A 363 17.86 1.78 5.47
N MET A 364 18.07 1.46 4.20
CA MET A 364 17.65 0.17 3.62
C MET A 364 18.37 -1.01 4.28
N ARG A 365 19.68 -0.88 4.55
CA ARG A 365 20.47 -1.87 5.30
C ARG A 365 19.97 -2.06 6.72
N CYS A 366 19.61 -0.98 7.42
CA CYS A 366 19.03 -1.07 8.77
C CYS A 366 17.73 -1.87 8.77
N ALA A 367 16.80 -1.55 7.87
CA ALA A 367 15.56 -2.30 7.73
C ALA A 367 15.82 -3.78 7.41
N ARG A 368 16.70 -4.06 6.45
CA ARG A 368 17.08 -5.43 6.07
C ARG A 368 17.68 -6.21 7.25
N ALA A 369 18.56 -5.60 8.04
CA ALA A 369 19.19 -6.26 9.18
C ALA A 369 18.17 -6.62 10.27
N VAL A 370 17.24 -5.71 10.58
CA VAL A 370 16.21 -5.98 11.58
C VAL A 370 15.24 -7.06 11.10
N PHE A 371 14.69 -6.93 9.89
CA PHE A 371 13.67 -7.86 9.42
C PHE A 371 14.22 -9.22 8.97
N SER A 372 15.50 -9.31 8.57
CA SER A 372 16.14 -10.61 8.35
C SER A 372 16.42 -11.35 9.66
N ALA A 373 16.64 -10.64 10.78
CA ALA A 373 16.69 -11.24 12.11
C ALA A 373 15.30 -11.78 12.50
N GLN A 374 14.24 -10.98 12.34
CA GLN A 374 12.86 -11.43 12.58
C GLN A 374 12.46 -12.63 11.68
N ALA A 375 13.01 -12.70 10.47
CA ALA A 375 12.81 -13.82 9.54
C ALA A 375 13.71 -15.04 9.80
N SER A 376 14.45 -15.07 10.91
CA SER A 376 15.37 -16.17 11.25
C SER A 376 15.01 -16.92 12.53
N THR A 377 13.88 -16.59 13.16
CA THR A 377 13.46 -17.18 14.44
C THR A 377 11.93 -17.20 14.58
N PHE A 378 11.40 -18.10 15.40
CA PHE A 378 10.01 -18.04 15.91
C PHE A 378 9.91 -17.29 17.26
N GLN A 379 11.02 -16.75 17.76
CA GLN A 379 11.02 -15.94 18.97
C GLN A 379 10.76 -14.47 18.65
N ILE A 380 9.82 -13.86 19.36
CA ILE A 380 9.62 -12.41 19.38
C ILE A 380 10.15 -11.91 20.73
N LEU A 381 10.87 -10.78 20.73
CA LEU A 381 11.33 -10.13 21.97
C LEU A 381 10.20 -9.32 22.63
N GLU A 382 9.01 -9.91 22.75
CA GLU A 382 7.80 -9.32 23.33
C GLU A 382 7.08 -10.36 24.19
N ASP A 383 6.83 -10.05 25.46
CA ASP A 383 6.13 -10.94 26.41
C ASP A 383 4.81 -10.32 26.89
N ALA A 384 4.02 -9.79 25.95
CA ALA A 384 2.75 -9.13 26.26
C ALA A 384 1.68 -9.36 25.18
N ALA A 385 0.47 -9.76 25.57
CA ALA A 385 -0.63 -10.06 24.65
C ALA A 385 -0.94 -8.88 23.70
N GLY A 386 -0.83 -7.65 24.21
CA GLY A 386 -1.07 -6.43 23.43
C GLY A 386 0.06 -6.05 22.47
N TYR A 387 1.31 -6.40 22.77
CA TYR A 387 2.48 -5.97 22.00
C TYR A 387 3.10 -7.04 21.11
N LEU A 388 2.88 -8.32 21.40
CA LEU A 388 3.41 -9.46 20.66
C LEU A 388 3.02 -9.45 19.17
N CYS A 389 1.97 -8.71 18.80
CA CYS A 389 1.53 -8.55 17.42
C CYS A 389 2.40 -7.59 16.59
N TYR A 390 3.10 -6.63 17.21
CA TYR A 390 3.75 -5.55 16.46
C TYR A 390 4.92 -6.02 15.61
N CYS A 391 5.87 -6.78 16.18
CA CYS A 391 7.00 -7.31 15.41
C CYS A 391 6.55 -8.16 14.20
N PRO A 392 5.58 -9.09 14.33
CA PRO A 392 4.98 -9.79 13.20
C PRO A 392 4.34 -8.88 12.16
N ILE A 393 3.53 -7.90 12.60
CA ILE A 393 2.88 -6.94 11.70
C ILE A 393 3.93 -6.17 10.90
N HIS A 394 4.95 -5.64 11.58
CA HIS A 394 6.00 -4.85 10.92
C HIS A 394 6.82 -5.67 9.95
N THR A 395 7.13 -6.92 10.32
CA THR A 395 7.90 -7.82 9.46
C THR A 395 7.10 -8.22 8.22
N MET A 396 5.78 -8.45 8.34
CA MET A 396 4.91 -8.69 7.19
C MET A 396 4.78 -7.44 6.30
N ASP A 397 4.60 -6.25 6.90
CA ASP A 397 4.56 -4.98 6.16
C ASP A 397 5.85 -4.76 5.36
N TYR A 398 7.01 -4.97 5.99
CA TYR A 398 8.31 -4.90 5.33
C TYR A 398 8.46 -5.97 4.24
N ALA A 399 8.13 -7.23 4.52
CA ALA A 399 8.27 -8.34 3.58
C ALA A 399 7.48 -8.10 2.30
N LEU A 400 6.24 -7.60 2.42
CA LEU A 400 5.41 -7.27 1.26
C LEU A 400 5.97 -6.06 0.49
N ALA A 401 6.37 -4.99 1.18
CA ALA A 401 6.85 -3.77 0.53
C ALA A 401 8.25 -3.90 -0.10
N SER A 402 9.15 -4.63 0.54
CA SER A 402 10.51 -4.91 0.03
C SER A 402 10.55 -6.08 -0.95
N ARG A 403 9.47 -6.86 -1.01
CA ARG A 403 9.35 -8.13 -1.76
C ARG A 403 10.25 -9.25 -1.20
N ASP A 404 10.83 -9.06 -0.01
CA ASP A 404 11.51 -10.12 0.72
C ASP A 404 10.49 -11.01 1.45
N LEU A 405 10.00 -12.03 0.75
CA LEU A 405 8.99 -12.94 1.28
C LEU A 405 9.54 -13.99 2.26
N THR A 406 10.81 -13.91 2.68
CA THR A 406 11.46 -14.92 3.52
C THR A 406 10.67 -15.23 4.79
N TYR A 407 10.14 -14.20 5.47
CA TYR A 407 9.33 -14.35 6.69
C TYR A 407 8.05 -15.17 6.46
N PHE A 408 7.41 -14.99 5.31
CA PHE A 408 6.25 -15.79 4.93
C PHE A 408 6.66 -17.20 4.48
N LYS A 409 7.65 -17.31 3.58
CA LYS A 409 8.04 -18.60 2.97
C LYS A 409 8.62 -19.60 3.96
N ARG A 410 9.31 -19.12 5.00
CA ARG A 410 9.79 -19.97 6.11
C ARG A 410 8.68 -20.42 7.06
N GLY A 411 7.44 -19.96 6.87
CA GLY A 411 6.29 -20.29 7.72
C GLY A 411 6.27 -19.53 9.05
N ILE A 412 7.16 -18.55 9.26
CA ILE A 412 7.24 -17.76 10.51
C ILE A 412 6.01 -16.87 10.64
N ALA A 413 5.58 -16.20 9.56
CA ALA A 413 4.34 -15.42 9.55
C ALA A 413 3.12 -16.28 9.97
N ARG A 414 3.00 -17.47 9.37
CA ARG A 414 1.93 -18.43 9.69
C ARG A 414 2.01 -18.91 11.14
N HIS A 415 3.21 -19.22 11.61
CA HIS A 415 3.45 -19.66 12.98
C HIS A 415 3.02 -18.57 13.97
N HIS A 416 3.47 -17.33 13.81
CA HIS A 416 3.10 -16.24 14.73
C HIS A 416 1.60 -15.93 14.68
N ALA A 417 0.97 -15.99 13.49
CA ALA A 417 -0.48 -15.83 13.39
C ALA A 417 -1.24 -16.94 14.16
N MET A 418 -0.76 -18.18 14.09
CA MET A 418 -1.31 -19.30 14.89
C MET A 418 -1.04 -19.11 16.38
N PHE A 419 0.17 -18.68 16.76
CA PHE A 419 0.54 -18.41 18.15
C PHE A 419 -0.34 -17.32 18.77
N VAL A 420 -0.51 -16.17 18.09
CA VAL A 420 -1.42 -15.10 18.52
C VAL A 420 -2.85 -15.64 18.68
N SER A 421 -3.32 -16.47 17.74
CA SER A 421 -4.67 -17.05 17.79
C SER A 421 -4.88 -17.97 19.00
N LEU A 422 -3.82 -18.61 19.51
CA LEU A 422 -3.90 -19.62 20.57
C LEU A 422 -3.53 -19.09 21.96
N VAL A 423 -2.60 -18.15 22.03
CA VAL A 423 -2.02 -17.66 23.29
C VAL A 423 -2.59 -16.30 23.67
N CYS A 424 -2.84 -15.42 22.69
CA CYS A 424 -3.31 -14.06 22.96
C CYS A 424 -4.84 -13.94 22.95
N VAL A 425 -5.58 -14.95 22.48
CA VAL A 425 -7.04 -14.91 22.31
C VAL A 425 -7.71 -15.97 23.17
N ASN A 426 -8.64 -15.55 24.03
CA ASN A 426 -9.43 -16.46 24.89
C ASN A 426 -10.64 -17.06 24.16
N ASN A 427 -11.41 -17.91 24.84
CA ASN A 427 -12.59 -18.60 24.29
C ASN A 427 -13.75 -17.67 23.85
N LEU A 428 -13.71 -16.39 24.21
CA LEU A 428 -14.66 -15.36 23.76
C LEU A 428 -14.13 -14.53 22.57
N GLY A 429 -12.93 -14.83 22.08
CA GLY A 429 -12.25 -14.03 21.05
C GLY A 429 -11.57 -12.76 21.59
N LEU A 430 -11.52 -12.57 22.91
CA LEU A 430 -10.94 -11.39 23.56
C LEU A 430 -9.47 -11.63 23.93
N SER A 431 -8.72 -10.54 24.18
CA SER A 431 -7.35 -10.62 24.68
C SER A 431 -7.28 -11.42 25.99
N THR A 432 -6.28 -12.29 26.13
CA THR A 432 -5.99 -13.03 27.37
C THR A 432 -5.40 -12.13 28.47
N GLY A 433 -4.87 -10.95 28.12
CA GLY A 433 -4.51 -9.91 29.07
C GLY A 433 -3.19 -10.11 29.83
N PHE A 434 -2.31 -11.02 29.41
CA PHE A 434 -0.98 -11.16 30.02
C PHE A 434 -0.01 -10.07 29.54
N GLY A 435 0.93 -9.71 30.41
CA GLY A 435 1.84 -8.58 30.18
C GLY A 435 1.09 -7.27 29.95
N ASP A 436 1.69 -6.35 29.22
CA ASP A 436 1.02 -5.10 28.88
C ASP A 436 -0.07 -5.31 27.80
N SER A 437 -1.33 -5.21 28.23
CA SER A 437 -2.50 -5.38 27.37
C SER A 437 -3.51 -4.26 27.60
N PRO A 438 -3.50 -3.19 26.77
CA PRO A 438 -4.28 -1.98 27.03
C PRO A 438 -5.78 -2.12 26.73
N SER A 439 -6.22 -3.23 26.14
CA SER A 439 -7.61 -3.44 25.72
C SER A 439 -8.00 -4.91 25.72
N LEU A 440 -9.28 -5.20 25.98
CA LEU A 440 -9.88 -6.53 25.80
C LEU A 440 -10.11 -6.86 24.31
N VAL A 441 -10.27 -5.83 23.47
CA VAL A 441 -10.46 -5.95 22.02
C VAL A 441 -9.25 -5.35 21.33
N CYS A 442 -8.47 -6.18 20.65
CA CYS A 442 -7.20 -5.80 20.03
C CYS A 442 -7.27 -5.92 18.51
N PRO A 443 -7.42 -4.80 17.77
CA PRO A 443 -7.31 -4.79 16.31
C PRO A 443 -6.00 -5.38 15.78
N GLU A 444 -4.94 -5.31 16.56
CA GLU A 444 -3.63 -5.88 16.28
C GLU A 444 -3.69 -7.40 16.06
N PHE A 445 -4.63 -8.13 16.68
CA PHE A 445 -4.84 -9.56 16.40
C PHE A 445 -5.27 -9.80 14.96
N PHE A 446 -6.23 -9.01 14.47
CA PHE A 446 -6.66 -9.11 13.08
C PHE A 446 -5.50 -8.78 12.13
N GLU A 447 -4.68 -7.79 12.47
CA GLU A 447 -3.56 -7.34 11.66
C GLU A 447 -2.37 -8.30 11.64
N ALA A 448 -2.15 -9.05 12.73
CA ALA A 448 -1.15 -10.10 12.78
C ALA A 448 -1.61 -11.38 12.06
N ILE A 449 -2.92 -11.66 12.03
CA ILE A 449 -3.45 -12.92 11.49
C ILE A 449 -3.84 -12.81 10.02
N ALA A 450 -4.52 -11.74 9.61
CA ALA A 450 -5.13 -11.64 8.29
C ALA A 450 -4.12 -11.63 7.11
N PRO A 451 -2.97 -10.92 7.17
CA PRO A 451 -1.98 -10.98 6.10
C PRO A 451 -1.37 -12.39 5.94
N ALA A 452 -1.11 -13.10 7.05
CA ALA A 452 -0.66 -14.49 7.02
C ALA A 452 -1.74 -15.43 6.45
N ALA A 453 -3.00 -15.25 6.86
CA ALA A 453 -4.14 -16.00 6.30
C ALA A 453 -4.25 -15.82 4.78
N TRP A 454 -4.09 -14.58 4.31
CA TRP A 454 -4.11 -14.23 2.89
C TRP A 454 -2.96 -14.86 2.12
N PHE A 455 -1.72 -14.63 2.56
CA PHE A 455 -0.54 -15.13 1.85
C PHE A 455 -0.54 -16.65 1.74
N HIS A 456 -0.83 -17.35 2.85
CA HIS A 456 -0.85 -18.81 2.90
C HIS A 456 -2.15 -19.43 2.40
N ARG A 457 -3.18 -18.61 2.10
CA ARG A 457 -4.56 -19.05 1.85
C ARG A 457 -5.06 -20.02 2.94
N ASP A 458 -4.68 -19.79 4.20
CA ASP A 458 -4.90 -20.73 5.30
C ASP A 458 -6.36 -20.65 5.80
N PRO A 459 -7.17 -21.72 5.63
CA PRO A 459 -8.59 -21.69 5.99
C PRO A 459 -8.83 -21.60 7.51
N LYS A 460 -7.88 -22.03 8.34
CA LYS A 460 -7.96 -21.98 9.80
C LYS A 460 -7.73 -20.56 10.31
N LEU A 461 -6.70 -19.89 9.81
CA LEU A 461 -6.47 -18.47 10.13
C LEU A 461 -7.63 -17.60 9.61
N TYR A 462 -8.19 -17.93 8.43
CA TYR A 462 -9.40 -17.27 7.95
C TYR A 462 -10.61 -17.49 8.86
N TRP A 463 -10.75 -18.69 9.46
CA TRP A 463 -11.76 -18.92 10.47
C TRP A 463 -11.52 -18.06 11.69
N VAL A 464 -10.30 -17.89 12.19
CA VAL A 464 -10.06 -17.01 13.34
C VAL A 464 -10.53 -15.58 13.06
N VAL A 465 -10.09 -14.97 11.95
CA VAL A 465 -10.41 -13.56 11.65
C VAL A 465 -11.86 -13.32 11.21
N ARG A 466 -12.56 -14.32 10.64
CA ARG A 466 -13.96 -14.20 10.18
C ARG A 466 -14.98 -14.75 11.17
N ASN A 467 -14.60 -15.85 11.79
CA ASN A 467 -15.26 -16.79 12.70
C ASN A 467 -15.25 -16.41 14.17
N PHE A 468 -14.13 -15.86 14.65
CA PHE A 468 -13.83 -15.93 16.09
C PHE A 468 -13.58 -14.57 16.71
N LEU A 469 -12.71 -13.75 16.10
CA LEU A 469 -12.41 -12.42 16.64
C LEU A 469 -13.66 -11.51 16.69
N PRO A 470 -13.74 -10.60 17.68
CA PRO A 470 -14.70 -9.51 17.70
C PRO A 470 -14.63 -8.70 16.40
N LYS A 471 -15.78 -8.28 15.90
CA LYS A 471 -15.90 -7.50 14.65
C LYS A 471 -15.05 -6.23 14.67
N GLU A 472 -14.91 -5.64 15.85
CA GLU A 472 -14.13 -4.43 16.10
C GLU A 472 -12.63 -4.63 15.79
N CYS A 473 -12.12 -5.86 15.78
CA CYS A 473 -10.73 -6.10 15.45
C CYS A 473 -10.43 -5.76 13.97
N GLY A 474 -11.38 -5.96 13.07
CA GLY A 474 -11.22 -5.66 11.64
C GLY A 474 -11.46 -4.20 11.23
N LEU A 475 -11.59 -3.27 12.19
CA LEU A 475 -11.90 -1.86 11.91
C LEU A 475 -10.84 -1.15 11.05
N ARG A 476 -9.58 -1.58 11.13
CA ARG A 476 -8.44 -0.91 10.46
C ARG A 476 -8.09 -1.51 9.08
N ILE A 477 -8.86 -2.49 8.60
CA ILE A 477 -8.55 -3.22 7.36
C ILE A 477 -8.34 -2.32 6.13
N PHE A 478 -9.09 -1.21 6.01
CA PHE A 478 -8.91 -0.23 4.93
C PHE A 478 -7.82 0.80 5.19
N GLN A 479 -7.57 1.13 6.46
CA GLN A 479 -6.54 2.08 6.85
C GLN A 479 -5.15 1.51 6.60
N LYS A 480 -4.95 0.22 6.91
CA LYS A 480 -3.73 -0.54 6.61
C LYS A 480 -3.74 -1.21 5.24
N SER A 481 -4.89 -1.22 4.55
CA SER A 481 -5.07 -1.91 3.26
C SER A 481 -4.68 -3.39 3.37
N ILE A 482 -5.25 -4.13 4.31
CA ILE A 482 -4.93 -5.55 4.50
C ILE A 482 -5.63 -6.36 3.41
N ALA A 483 -4.88 -7.10 2.60
CA ALA A 483 -5.44 -7.92 1.53
C ALA A 483 -6.27 -9.08 2.10
N PHE A 484 -7.36 -9.39 1.41
CA PHE A 484 -8.29 -10.43 1.84
C PHE A 484 -8.85 -11.21 0.64
N ASP A 485 -8.96 -12.53 0.80
CA ASP A 485 -9.52 -13.43 -0.21
C ASP A 485 -10.76 -14.15 0.32
N LEU A 486 -11.93 -13.73 -0.16
CA LEU A 486 -13.22 -14.34 0.21
C LEU A 486 -13.44 -15.71 -0.42
N THR A 487 -12.63 -16.11 -1.41
CA THR A 487 -12.72 -17.42 -2.06
C THR A 487 -12.21 -18.55 -1.16
N VAL A 488 -11.37 -18.24 -0.18
CA VAL A 488 -10.93 -19.21 0.83
C VAL A 488 -12.07 -19.45 1.83
N ARG A 489 -12.56 -20.69 1.85
CA ARG A 489 -13.62 -21.10 2.78
C ARG A 489 -13.02 -21.28 4.19
N PRO A 490 -13.54 -20.59 5.22
CA PRO A 490 -13.03 -20.73 6.58
C PRO A 490 -13.26 -22.15 7.10
N GLN A 491 -12.28 -22.70 7.78
CA GLN A 491 -12.36 -24.01 8.44
C GLN A 491 -12.04 -23.84 9.92
N ARG A 492 -12.90 -24.33 10.80
CA ARG A 492 -12.63 -24.31 12.23
C ARG A 492 -11.37 -25.14 12.54
N PRO A 493 -10.40 -24.61 13.31
CA PRO A 493 -9.19 -25.33 13.66
C PRO A 493 -9.41 -26.27 14.84
N ASP A 494 -10.11 -27.40 14.62
CA ASP A 494 -10.42 -28.33 15.72
C ASP A 494 -9.15 -29.01 16.28
N ASP A 495 -8.08 -29.10 15.48
CA ASP A 495 -6.75 -29.57 15.89
C ASP A 495 -5.95 -28.54 16.70
N TRP A 496 -6.50 -27.33 16.90
CA TRP A 496 -5.91 -26.30 17.77
C TRP A 496 -6.55 -26.32 19.16
N THR A 497 -7.05 -27.46 19.60
CA THR A 497 -7.64 -27.64 20.93
C THR A 497 -6.79 -28.58 21.79
N GLY A 498 -6.78 -28.36 23.11
CA GLY A 498 -5.98 -29.15 24.05
C GLY A 498 -4.55 -28.63 24.22
N VAL A 499 -3.62 -29.53 24.54
CA VAL A 499 -2.20 -29.19 24.78
C VAL A 499 -1.45 -29.22 23.46
N ILE A 500 -0.94 -28.06 23.03
CA ILE A 500 -0.21 -27.88 21.79
C ILE A 500 1.23 -27.49 22.11
N ARG A 501 2.19 -28.15 21.47
CA ARG A 501 3.61 -27.78 21.57
C ARG A 501 3.95 -26.77 20.48
N PHE A 502 4.49 -25.63 20.89
CA PHE A 502 5.00 -24.59 19.98
C PHE A 502 6.53 -24.52 20.04
N PRO A 503 7.23 -24.56 18.90
CA PRO A 503 8.65 -24.22 18.87
C PRO A 503 8.80 -22.71 19.05
N ILE A 504 9.26 -22.27 20.23
CA ILE A 504 9.53 -20.84 20.51
C ILE A 504 10.98 -20.47 20.16
N TYR A 505 11.91 -21.44 20.19
CA TYR A 505 13.36 -21.22 19.99
C TYR A 505 13.95 -22.03 18.82
N GLU A 506 13.14 -22.55 17.91
CA GLU A 506 13.66 -23.28 16.76
C GLU A 506 14.06 -22.26 15.66
N MET A 507 15.31 -22.30 15.21
CA MET A 507 15.67 -21.58 13.99
C MET A 507 15.09 -22.36 12.81
N PRO A 508 14.26 -21.77 11.94
CA PRO A 508 13.87 -22.38 10.68
C PRO A 508 15.07 -22.36 9.72
N LEU A 509 16.09 -23.16 10.03
CA LEU A 509 17.18 -23.47 9.13
C LEU A 509 16.82 -24.77 8.41
N LYS A 510 16.13 -24.61 7.28
CA LYS A 510 16.26 -25.49 6.13
C LYS A 510 16.54 -24.66 4.90
#